data_AF-A0AAV6TC36-F1
#
_entry.id   AF-A0AAV6TC36-F1
#
_cell.length_a   1.000
_cell.length_b   1.000
_cell.length_c   1.000
_cell.angle_alpha   90.00
_cell.angle_beta   90.00
_cell.angle_gamma   90.00
#
_symmetry.space_group_name_H-M   'P 1'
#
loop_
_entity.id
_entity.type
_entity.pdbx_description
1 polymer ?
#
loop_
_entity_poly.entity_id
_entity_poly.type
_entity_poly.pdbx_seq_one_letter_code
_entity_poly.pdbx_strand_id
1 'polypeptide(L)'
;MTESVLIHGENSDPDRHCNTDWILAADSNLTADEQLDLTLPREENGTFSQCRMFVPVDRNISVIRQHRLNETTGCLNGWVYYNTQYKATIVTDFDFVCDMSLMPGFVQTVFMAGSVVGAFIFGPLAQSYGCRRSTQLPAVLQLIFVLVMALSPNYSTYLVSEFILATEWIGVRRSLATCICQLSSTVGQIAIVVLMYFVRDWRIVQYILTGMQAVVFVYICSLLIVSGALVILLPETRDKDLPDSADFLENNRSDATKQSGRVFNTAENNGIEATKF
;
A
#
# COMPACT_ATOMS: atom_id res chain seq x y z
N MET A 1 -0.05 -0.65 -3.72
CA MET A 1 0.19 0.12 -4.99
C MET A 1 0.74 1.52 -4.70
N THR A 2 0.30 2.21 -3.65
CA THR A 2 1.02 3.37 -3.03
C THR A 2 2.48 3.05 -2.72
N GLU A 3 2.73 1.86 -2.19
CA GLU A 3 4.10 1.38 -1.92
C GLU A 3 4.90 1.12 -3.17
N SER A 4 4.25 0.77 -4.29
CA SER A 4 4.91 0.66 -5.58
C SER A 4 5.50 2.01 -6.02
N VAL A 5 4.94 3.16 -5.63
CA VAL A 5 5.54 4.47 -5.96
C VAL A 5 6.70 4.82 -5.00
N LEU A 6 6.64 4.38 -3.75
CA LEU A 6 7.75 4.50 -2.78
C LEU A 6 8.91 3.53 -3.07
N ILE A 7 8.60 2.37 -3.66
CA ILE A 7 9.53 1.26 -3.93
C ILE A 7 10.04 1.29 -5.38
N HIS A 8 9.15 1.46 -6.37
CA HIS A 8 9.46 1.74 -7.77
C HIS A 8 9.53 3.25 -8.05
N GLY A 9 10.25 3.99 -7.21
CA GLY A 9 11.01 5.13 -7.71
C GLY A 9 12.07 4.60 -8.69
N GLU A 10 11.59 4.20 -9.87
CA GLU A 10 12.25 3.44 -10.91
C GLU A 10 13.53 4.17 -11.36
N ASN A 11 14.67 3.47 -11.28
CA ASN A 11 15.98 3.85 -11.85
C ASN A 11 16.78 4.98 -11.18
N SER A 12 16.92 4.94 -9.86
CA SER A 12 18.01 5.69 -9.20
C SER A 12 18.61 4.80 -8.13
N ASP A 13 19.23 3.69 -8.56
CA ASP A 13 20.16 3.00 -7.66
C ASP A 13 21.26 4.03 -7.36
N PRO A 14 21.25 4.66 -6.18
CA PRO A 14 22.06 5.85 -5.99
C PRO A 14 23.51 5.42 -5.94
N ASP A 15 24.37 6.22 -6.57
CA ASP A 15 25.81 6.03 -6.45
C ASP A 15 26.16 5.96 -4.97
N ARG A 16 26.84 4.91 -4.57
CA ARG A 16 27.09 4.61 -3.16
C ARG A 16 28.39 3.87 -3.01
N HIS A 17 28.86 3.81 -1.77
CA HIS A 17 29.97 2.98 -1.38
C HIS A 17 29.80 2.49 0.06
N CYS A 18 30.55 1.46 0.45
CA CYS A 18 30.62 1.06 1.85
C CYS A 18 31.18 2.20 2.70
N ASN A 19 30.63 2.39 3.90
CA ASN A 19 31.33 3.18 4.90
C ASN A 19 32.63 2.46 5.29
N THR A 20 33.75 3.15 5.12
CA THR A 20 35.10 2.63 5.35
C THR A 20 35.88 3.44 6.39
N ASP A 21 35.18 4.16 7.27
CA ASP A 21 35.76 5.02 8.32
C ASP A 21 36.67 4.27 9.30
N TRP A 22 36.63 2.93 9.30
CA TRP A 22 37.56 2.10 10.06
C TRP A 22 39.04 2.42 9.74
N ILE A 23 39.35 2.84 8.52
CA ILE A 23 40.73 3.19 8.13
C ILE A 23 41.23 4.49 8.79
N LEU A 24 40.32 5.37 9.20
CA LEU A 24 40.65 6.61 9.90
C LEU A 24 41.22 6.35 11.31
N ALA A 25 40.96 5.17 11.88
CA ALA A 25 41.60 4.74 13.12
C ALA A 25 43.10 4.43 12.92
N ALA A 26 43.51 4.06 11.71
CA ALA A 26 44.91 3.80 11.38
C ALA A 26 45.66 5.09 11.01
N ASP A 27 45.02 6.00 10.28
CA ASP A 27 45.55 7.33 9.96
C ASP A 27 44.41 8.34 9.80
N SER A 28 44.40 9.38 10.64
CA SER A 28 43.35 10.41 10.66
C SER A 28 43.56 11.52 9.63
N ASN A 29 44.71 11.58 8.97
CA ASN A 29 45.08 12.68 8.07
C ASN A 29 44.93 12.32 6.58
N LEU A 30 44.07 11.34 6.28
CA LEU A 30 43.82 10.85 4.92
C LEU A 30 42.82 11.72 4.16
N THR A 31 43.06 11.87 2.86
CA THR A 31 42.09 12.51 1.95
C THR A 31 40.99 11.52 1.58
N ALA A 32 39.76 11.99 1.33
CA ALA A 32 38.62 11.14 1.00
C ALA A 32 38.88 10.26 -0.23
N ASP A 33 39.48 10.82 -1.30
CA ASP A 33 39.79 10.07 -2.51
C ASP A 33 40.83 8.96 -2.27
N GLU A 34 41.82 9.24 -1.42
CA GLU A 34 42.85 8.26 -1.05
C GLU A 34 42.27 7.15 -0.17
N GLN A 35 41.39 7.50 0.77
CA GLN A 35 40.63 6.54 1.57
C GLN A 35 39.88 5.57 0.64
N LEU A 36 39.10 6.08 -0.32
CA LEU A 36 38.34 5.23 -1.24
C LEU A 36 39.24 4.30 -2.08
N ASP A 37 40.39 4.76 -2.58
CA ASP A 37 41.32 3.93 -3.37
C ASP A 37 41.97 2.80 -2.56
N LEU A 38 42.13 2.99 -1.25
CA LEU A 38 42.71 1.99 -0.34
C LEU A 38 41.68 0.96 0.15
N THR A 39 40.42 1.36 0.28
CA THR A 39 39.39 0.53 0.95
C THR A 39 38.39 -0.13 0.02
N LEU A 40 38.23 0.36 -1.21
CA LEU A 40 37.27 -0.17 -2.18
C LEU A 40 37.95 -0.84 -3.38
N PRO A 41 37.53 -2.05 -3.78
CA PRO A 41 38.00 -2.66 -5.01
C PRO A 41 37.44 -1.90 -6.23
N ARG A 42 38.21 -1.87 -7.32
CA ARG A 42 37.77 -1.32 -8.61
C ARG A 42 37.17 -2.42 -9.48
N GLU A 43 36.04 -2.12 -10.09
CA GLU A 43 35.39 -2.97 -11.09
C GLU A 43 36.16 -2.91 -12.43
N GLU A 44 35.86 -3.81 -13.37
CA GLU A 44 36.49 -3.82 -14.71
C GLU A 44 36.29 -2.51 -15.48
N ASN A 45 35.23 -1.77 -15.17
CA ASN A 45 34.91 -0.47 -15.76
C ASN A 45 35.74 0.69 -15.17
N GLY A 46 36.63 0.44 -14.21
CA GLY A 46 37.46 1.45 -13.54
C GLY A 46 36.74 2.23 -12.42
N THR A 47 35.44 2.02 -12.26
CA THR A 47 34.61 2.55 -11.17
C THR A 47 34.84 1.78 -9.87
N PHE A 48 34.58 2.42 -8.73
CA PHE A 48 34.61 1.73 -7.44
C PHE A 48 33.44 0.73 -7.34
N SER A 49 33.68 -0.41 -6.70
CA SER A 49 32.62 -1.38 -6.45
C SER A 49 31.61 -0.81 -5.46
N GLN A 50 30.34 -0.82 -5.86
CA GLN A 50 29.24 -0.27 -5.07
C GLN A 50 28.72 -1.24 -4.00
N CYS A 51 29.25 -2.46 -3.93
CA CYS A 51 28.71 -3.54 -3.08
C CYS A 51 29.74 -4.25 -2.19
N ARG A 52 31.03 -3.99 -2.40
CA ARG A 52 32.12 -4.70 -1.75
C ARG A 52 33.16 -3.72 -1.21
N MET A 53 33.80 -4.10 -0.12
CA MET A 53 34.96 -3.42 0.45
C MET A 53 36.06 -4.42 0.77
N PHE A 54 37.28 -3.92 0.93
CA PHE A 54 38.36 -4.73 1.50
C PHE A 54 38.11 -4.99 3.00
N VAL A 55 38.51 -6.18 3.47
CA VAL A 55 38.37 -6.57 4.87
C VAL A 55 39.14 -5.58 5.77
N PRO A 56 38.54 -5.10 6.87
CA PRO A 56 39.22 -4.19 7.79
C PRO A 56 40.40 -4.90 8.47
N VAL A 57 41.56 -4.25 8.51
CA VAL A 57 42.79 -4.77 9.12
C VAL A 57 43.46 -3.70 9.95
N ASP A 58 43.86 -4.03 11.19
CA ASP A 58 44.54 -3.12 12.12
C ASP A 58 46.06 -2.94 11.80
N ARG A 59 46.43 -2.78 10.53
CA ARG A 59 47.82 -2.56 10.11
C ARG A 59 48.10 -1.08 9.86
N ASN A 60 49.36 -0.69 10.02
CA ASN A 60 49.80 0.66 9.71
C ASN A 60 49.64 0.96 8.20
N ILE A 61 49.24 2.19 7.86
CA ILE A 61 48.80 2.53 6.50
C ILE A 61 49.91 2.37 5.45
N SER A 62 51.17 2.55 5.87
CA SER A 62 52.37 2.33 5.06
C SER A 62 52.50 0.87 4.59
N VAL A 63 52.08 -0.10 5.41
CA VAL A 63 52.06 -1.53 5.05
C VAL A 63 50.95 -1.83 4.06
N ILE A 64 49.79 -1.18 4.22
CA ILE A 64 48.63 -1.30 3.33
C ILE A 64 48.97 -0.76 1.93
N ARG A 65 49.61 0.41 1.85
CA ARG A 65 50.08 0.98 0.57
C ARG A 65 51.05 0.04 -0.17
N GLN A 66 51.89 -0.70 0.55
CA GLN A 66 52.91 -1.55 -0.06
C GLN A 66 52.38 -2.93 -0.49
N HIS A 67 51.52 -3.56 0.31
CA HIS A 67 51.07 -4.93 0.06
C HIS A 67 49.70 -5.02 -0.63
N ARG A 68 48.93 -3.91 -0.66
CA ARG A 68 47.51 -3.85 -1.08
C ARG A 68 46.63 -4.88 -0.34
N LEU A 69 45.34 -4.60 -0.25
CA LEU A 69 44.38 -5.56 0.29
C LEU A 69 43.86 -6.42 -0.86
N ASN A 70 43.78 -7.74 -0.66
CA ASN A 70 43.29 -8.69 -1.66
C ASN A 70 41.99 -9.38 -1.23
N GLU A 71 41.71 -9.43 0.07
CA GLU A 71 40.49 -10.04 0.59
C GLU A 71 39.35 -9.03 0.60
N THR A 72 38.26 -9.37 -0.09
CA THR A 72 37.04 -8.56 -0.18
C THR A 72 35.90 -9.17 0.62
N THR A 73 35.10 -8.33 1.26
CA THR A 73 33.89 -8.71 1.99
C THR A 73 32.74 -7.73 1.67
N GLY A 74 31.52 -8.06 2.11
CA GLY A 74 30.38 -7.13 2.09
C GLY A 74 30.57 -5.97 3.07
N CYS A 75 29.80 -4.88 2.93
CA CYS A 75 29.95 -3.74 3.81
C CYS A 75 29.57 -4.07 5.26
N LEU A 76 30.45 -3.73 6.20
CA LEU A 76 30.25 -3.99 7.63
C LEU A 76 29.69 -2.78 8.39
N ASN A 77 30.09 -1.57 7.98
CA ASN A 77 29.78 -0.33 8.70
C ASN A 77 28.66 0.50 8.05
N GLY A 78 27.80 -0.14 7.25
CA GLY A 78 26.73 0.52 6.49
C GLY A 78 27.19 1.15 5.18
N TRP A 79 26.33 1.98 4.60
CA TRP A 79 26.50 2.57 3.27
C TRP A 79 26.54 4.10 3.31
N VAL A 80 27.29 4.69 2.39
CA VAL A 80 27.30 6.13 2.15
C VAL A 80 26.82 6.38 0.73
N TYR A 81 25.70 7.10 0.62
CA TYR A 81 25.03 7.41 -0.64
C TYR A 81 25.44 8.80 -1.14
N TYR A 82 25.81 8.88 -2.41
CA TYR A 82 26.15 10.11 -3.13
C TYR A 82 24.94 10.61 -3.92
N ASN A 83 24.78 11.94 -3.91
CA ASN A 83 23.97 12.69 -4.88
C ASN A 83 22.60 12.06 -5.19
N THR A 84 21.92 11.60 -4.15
CA THR A 84 20.61 11.00 -4.29
C THR A 84 19.63 12.10 -4.75
N GLN A 85 18.88 11.84 -5.83
CA GLN A 85 17.76 12.71 -6.21
C GLN A 85 16.75 12.86 -5.05
N TYR A 86 16.71 11.87 -4.14
CA TYR A 86 15.88 11.82 -2.94
C TYR A 86 16.72 11.74 -1.66
N LYS A 87 16.48 12.63 -0.70
CA LYS A 87 17.30 12.73 0.53
C LYS A 87 17.24 11.47 1.39
N ALA A 88 16.08 10.81 1.42
CA ALA A 88 15.89 9.50 2.02
C ALA A 88 14.76 8.78 1.30
N THR A 89 14.97 7.51 0.94
CA THR A 89 13.95 6.58 0.44
C THR A 89 13.86 5.36 1.35
N ILE A 90 12.80 4.55 1.20
CA ILE A 90 12.67 3.28 1.93
C ILE A 90 13.89 2.38 1.70
N VAL A 91 14.44 2.39 0.48
CA VAL A 91 15.61 1.57 0.10
C VAL A 91 16.88 2.04 0.81
N THR A 92 17.11 3.36 0.91
CA THR A 92 18.30 3.90 1.58
C THR A 92 18.16 3.97 3.11
N ASP A 93 16.94 3.97 3.64
CA ASP A 93 16.68 4.03 5.09
C ASP A 93 16.77 2.65 5.75
N PHE A 94 16.49 1.59 4.99
CA PHE A 94 16.63 0.20 5.43
C PHE A 94 17.79 -0.55 4.76
N ASP A 95 18.64 0.13 3.99
CA ASP A 95 19.80 -0.42 3.29
C ASP A 95 19.50 -1.68 2.43
N PHE A 96 18.39 -1.68 1.68
CA PHE A 96 17.99 -2.80 0.81
C PHE A 96 18.78 -2.84 -0.50
N VAL A 97 20.08 -3.05 -0.38
CA VAL A 97 21.03 -2.89 -1.49
C VAL A 97 21.87 -4.15 -1.69
N CYS A 98 22.37 -4.35 -2.92
CA CYS A 98 23.21 -5.48 -3.31
C CYS A 98 22.50 -6.83 -3.06
N ASP A 99 22.95 -7.61 -2.08
CA ASP A 99 22.37 -8.92 -1.74
C ASP A 99 20.89 -8.83 -1.30
N MET A 100 20.47 -7.65 -0.80
CA MET A 100 19.10 -7.39 -0.34
C MET A 100 18.26 -6.59 -1.32
N SER A 101 18.71 -6.42 -2.57
CA SER A 101 17.98 -5.70 -3.63
C SER A 101 16.59 -6.27 -3.95
N LEU A 102 16.33 -7.54 -3.60
CA LEU A 102 15.03 -8.20 -3.79
C LEU A 102 14.00 -7.87 -2.70
N MET A 103 14.43 -7.30 -1.56
CA MET A 103 13.54 -7.03 -0.41
C MET A 103 12.37 -6.10 -0.77
N PRO A 104 12.56 -5.01 -1.55
CA PRO A 104 11.43 -4.16 -1.93
C PRO A 104 10.42 -4.89 -2.84
N GLY A 105 10.88 -5.83 -3.66
CA GLY A 105 10.00 -6.72 -4.43
C GLY A 105 9.21 -7.66 -3.52
N PHE A 106 9.84 -8.19 -2.47
CA PHE A 106 9.18 -9.05 -1.49
C PHE A 106 8.04 -8.32 -0.76
N VAL A 107 8.27 -7.08 -0.34
CA VAL A 107 7.26 -6.18 0.25
C VAL A 107 5.99 -6.13 -0.62
N GLN A 108 6.14 -5.84 -1.91
CA GLN A 108 5.02 -5.79 -2.85
C GLN A 108 4.26 -7.12 -2.97
N THR A 109 4.95 -8.25 -2.92
CA THR A 109 4.29 -9.57 -2.94
C THR A 109 3.49 -9.83 -1.67
N VAL A 110 4.00 -9.42 -0.50
CA VAL A 110 3.30 -9.53 0.79
C VAL A 110 2.04 -8.68 0.79
N PHE A 111 2.11 -7.45 0.27
CA PHE A 111 0.94 -6.59 0.08
C PHE A 111 -0.15 -7.28 -0.77
N MET A 112 0.23 -7.83 -1.92
CA MET A 112 -0.73 -8.50 -2.81
C MET A 112 -1.33 -9.75 -2.14
N ALA A 113 -0.51 -10.55 -1.46
CA ALA A 113 -0.98 -11.72 -0.72
C ALA A 113 -1.95 -11.33 0.40
N GLY A 114 -1.63 -10.29 1.17
CA GLY A 114 -2.48 -9.73 2.22
C GLY A 114 -3.84 -9.30 1.68
N SER A 115 -3.88 -8.65 0.50
CA SER A 115 -5.15 -8.25 -0.12
C SER A 115 -6.06 -9.42 -0.46
N VAL A 116 -5.50 -10.53 -0.95
CA VAL A 116 -6.27 -11.75 -1.24
C VAL A 116 -6.83 -12.35 0.05
N VAL A 117 -5.98 -12.49 1.07
CA VAL A 117 -6.40 -13.00 2.40
C VAL A 117 -7.49 -12.12 3.00
N GLY A 118 -7.35 -10.80 2.87
CA GLY A 118 -8.35 -9.82 3.26
C GLY A 118 -9.71 -10.03 2.62
N ALA A 119 -9.75 -10.23 1.30
CA ALA A 119 -10.99 -10.49 0.58
C ALA A 119 -11.73 -11.71 1.14
N PHE A 120 -11.01 -12.78 1.47
CA PHE A 120 -11.58 -14.01 2.02
C PHE A 120 -12.13 -13.83 3.43
N ILE A 121 -11.44 -13.06 4.28
CA ILE A 121 -11.85 -12.84 5.67
C ILE A 121 -12.99 -11.82 5.75
N PHE A 122 -12.81 -10.64 5.15
CA PHE A 122 -13.75 -9.53 5.27
C PHE A 122 -14.94 -9.62 4.31
N GLY A 123 -14.84 -10.39 3.23
CA GLY A 123 -15.93 -10.57 2.26
C GLY A 123 -17.23 -11.11 2.87
N PRO A 124 -17.19 -12.22 3.63
CA PRO A 124 -18.37 -12.74 4.34
C PRO A 124 -18.79 -11.84 5.50
N LEU A 125 -17.83 -11.25 6.23
CA LEU A 125 -18.11 -10.38 7.38
C LEU A 125 -18.85 -9.11 6.98
N ALA A 126 -18.57 -8.55 5.80
CA ALA A 126 -19.26 -7.37 5.28
C ALA A 126 -20.75 -7.63 4.98
N GLN A 127 -21.16 -8.89 4.79
CA GLN A 127 -22.56 -9.24 4.56
C GLN A 127 -23.33 -9.40 5.88
N SER A 128 -22.66 -9.82 6.95
CA SER A 128 -23.30 -10.08 8.24
C SER A 128 -23.29 -8.88 9.18
N TYR A 129 -22.27 -8.02 9.11
CA TYR A 129 -22.17 -6.82 9.94
C TYR A 129 -22.82 -5.63 9.23
N GLY A 130 -23.95 -5.16 9.77
CA GLY A 130 -24.76 -4.08 9.18
C GLY A 130 -23.97 -2.87 8.65
N CYS A 131 -24.44 -2.33 7.52
CA CYS A 131 -23.80 -1.33 6.64
C CYS A 131 -23.12 -0.13 7.34
N ARG A 132 -23.61 0.32 8.50
CA ARG A 132 -23.06 1.50 9.21
C ARG A 132 -21.85 1.20 10.09
N ARG A 133 -21.73 -0.01 10.66
CA ARG A 133 -20.60 -0.38 11.53
C ARG A 133 -19.45 -1.03 10.77
N SER A 134 -19.76 -1.66 9.64
CA SER A 134 -18.76 -2.33 8.80
C SER A 134 -17.75 -1.38 8.15
N THR A 135 -18.04 -0.08 8.00
CA THR A 135 -17.10 0.90 7.42
C THR A 135 -16.25 1.63 8.45
N GLN A 136 -16.68 1.70 9.71
CA GLN A 136 -15.99 2.46 10.76
C GLN A 136 -14.87 1.67 11.41
N LEU A 137 -15.10 0.39 11.72
CA LEU A 137 -14.09 -0.49 12.31
C LEU A 137 -12.81 -0.57 11.45
N PRO A 138 -12.90 -0.81 10.14
CA PRO A 138 -11.70 -0.92 9.34
C PRO A 138 -10.97 0.42 9.17
N ALA A 139 -11.69 1.52 9.01
CA ALA A 139 -11.06 2.83 8.87
C ALA A 139 -10.25 3.23 10.13
N VAL A 140 -10.68 2.82 11.33
CA VAL A 140 -9.93 3.05 12.58
C VAL A 140 -8.67 2.19 12.63
N LEU A 141 -8.78 0.90 12.30
CA LEU A 141 -7.61 0.01 12.26
C LEU A 141 -6.59 0.50 11.24
N GLN A 142 -7.06 0.94 10.07
CA GLN A 142 -6.22 1.51 9.02
C GLN A 142 -5.40 2.71 9.53
N LEU A 143 -6.02 3.64 10.25
CA LEU A 143 -5.31 4.79 10.82
C LEU A 143 -4.22 4.38 11.82
N ILE A 144 -4.51 3.40 12.67
CA ILE A 144 -3.55 2.91 13.67
C ILE A 144 -2.35 2.28 12.98
N PHE A 145 -2.57 1.38 12.01
CA PHE A 145 -1.48 0.67 11.35
C PHE A 145 -0.66 1.58 10.43
N VAL A 146 -1.25 2.58 9.77
CA VAL A 146 -0.49 3.58 9.00
C VAL A 146 0.40 4.42 9.91
N LEU A 147 -0.07 4.80 11.11
CA LEU A 147 0.77 5.50 12.09
C LEU A 147 1.93 4.62 12.57
N VAL A 148 1.67 3.33 12.80
CA VAL A 148 2.71 2.36 13.17
C VAL A 148 3.76 2.23 12.06
N MET A 149 3.35 2.17 10.79
CA MET A 149 4.28 2.15 9.66
C MET A 149 5.17 3.39 9.62
N ALA A 150 4.57 4.59 9.75
CA ALA A 150 5.30 5.85 9.68
C ALA A 150 6.36 5.99 10.78
N LEU A 151 6.06 5.49 11.98
CA LEU A 151 6.94 5.52 13.15
C LEU A 151 7.92 4.35 13.21
N SER A 152 7.74 3.31 12.38
CA SER A 152 8.54 2.10 12.48
C SER A 152 10.00 2.33 12.05
N PRO A 153 10.98 1.95 12.90
CA PRO A 153 12.39 1.91 12.53
C PRO A 153 12.84 0.51 12.10
N ASN A 154 12.02 -0.53 12.34
CA ASN A 154 12.36 -1.91 12.03
C ASN A 154 11.60 -2.39 10.78
N TYR A 155 12.31 -3.06 9.88
CA TYR A 155 11.73 -3.64 8.66
C TYR A 155 10.64 -4.68 8.95
N SER A 156 10.82 -5.53 9.97
CA SER A 156 9.82 -6.56 10.31
C SER A 156 8.50 -5.95 10.78
N THR A 157 8.54 -4.86 11.55
CA THR A 157 7.30 -4.17 11.97
C THR A 157 6.60 -3.52 10.79
N TYR A 158 7.38 -2.94 9.86
CA TYR A 158 6.85 -2.35 8.63
C TYR A 158 6.08 -3.40 7.81
N LEU A 159 6.69 -4.57 7.55
CA LEU A 159 6.08 -5.67 6.82
C LEU A 159 4.79 -6.19 7.46
N VAL A 160 4.78 -6.36 8.79
CA VAL A 160 3.59 -6.86 9.49
C VAL A 160 2.43 -5.86 9.40
N SER A 161 2.69 -4.58 9.62
CA SER A 161 1.65 -3.55 9.50
C SER A 161 1.10 -3.45 8.08
N GLU A 162 1.96 -3.58 7.08
CA GLU A 162 1.55 -3.56 5.67
C GLU A 162 0.67 -4.75 5.31
N PHE A 163 1.03 -5.96 5.75
CA PHE A 163 0.19 -7.14 5.53
C PHE A 163 -1.21 -6.96 6.13
N ILE A 164 -1.28 -6.41 7.34
CA ILE A 164 -2.56 -6.15 8.02
C ILE A 164 -3.37 -5.10 7.25
N LEU A 165 -2.75 -3.99 6.83
CA LEU A 165 -3.41 -2.96 6.02
C LEU A 165 -3.91 -3.50 4.68
N ALA A 166 -3.15 -4.38 4.04
CA ALA A 166 -3.55 -4.99 2.79
C ALA A 166 -4.83 -5.80 2.94
N THR A 167 -5.06 -6.44 4.09
CA THR A 167 -6.27 -7.25 4.32
C THR A 167 -7.57 -6.42 4.34
N GLU A 168 -7.48 -5.12 4.58
CA GLU A 168 -8.61 -4.26 4.90
C GLU A 168 -9.28 -3.62 3.67
N TRP A 169 -8.61 -3.65 2.52
CA TRP A 169 -8.96 -2.85 1.35
C TRP A 169 -10.30 -3.24 0.66
N ILE A 170 -10.94 -4.36 1.02
CA ILE A 170 -11.99 -5.02 0.20
C ILE A 170 -13.38 -5.04 0.91
N GLY A 171 -13.74 -3.94 1.58
CA GLY A 171 -14.93 -3.89 2.44
C GLY A 171 -16.27 -3.39 1.86
N VAL A 172 -16.35 -2.82 0.63
CA VAL A 172 -17.54 -2.04 0.23
C VAL A 172 -18.27 -2.59 -1.00
N ARG A 173 -19.44 -3.21 -0.78
CA ARG A 173 -20.39 -3.62 -1.84
C ARG A 173 -21.37 -2.50 -2.18
N ARG A 174 -20.97 -1.56 -3.04
CA ARG A 174 -21.87 -0.72 -3.88
C ARG A 174 -21.12 -0.33 -5.15
N SER A 175 -21.43 -0.97 -6.29
CA SER A 175 -20.64 -0.87 -7.54
C SER A 175 -20.33 0.57 -7.98
N LEU A 176 -21.27 1.50 -7.82
CA LEU A 176 -21.10 2.91 -8.16
C LEU A 176 -20.18 3.64 -7.15
N ALA A 177 -20.36 3.39 -5.86
CA ALA A 177 -19.49 3.95 -4.82
C ALA A 177 -18.06 3.41 -4.95
N THR A 178 -17.88 2.12 -5.26
CA THR A 178 -16.58 1.50 -5.52
C THR A 178 -15.89 2.14 -6.73
N CYS A 179 -16.62 2.41 -7.81
CA CYS A 179 -16.07 3.12 -8.98
C CYS A 179 -15.58 4.53 -8.63
N ILE A 180 -16.38 5.30 -7.89
CA ILE A 180 -15.99 6.66 -7.46
C ILE A 180 -14.77 6.62 -6.54
N CYS A 181 -14.72 5.68 -5.58
CA CYS A 181 -13.56 5.49 -4.70
C CYS A 181 -12.30 5.05 -5.46
N GLN A 182 -12.45 4.24 -6.52
CA GLN A 182 -11.30 3.84 -7.33
C GLN A 182 -10.74 5.02 -8.14
N LEU A 183 -11.62 5.87 -8.68
CA LEU A 183 -11.23 7.09 -9.38
C LEU A 183 -10.60 8.12 -8.44
N SER A 184 -11.12 8.28 -7.21
CA SER A 184 -10.48 9.15 -6.23
C SER A 184 -9.12 8.60 -5.79
N SER A 185 -8.99 7.28 -5.71
CA SER A 185 -7.73 6.63 -5.36
C SER A 185 -6.65 6.88 -6.40
N THR A 186 -6.97 6.82 -7.70
CA THR A 186 -5.98 7.12 -8.77
C THR A 186 -5.57 8.59 -8.77
N VAL A 187 -6.50 9.53 -8.54
CA VAL A 187 -6.16 10.95 -8.36
C VAL A 187 -5.25 11.15 -7.15
N GLY A 188 -5.53 10.45 -6.05
CA GLY A 188 -4.67 10.43 -4.86
C GLY A 188 -3.26 9.94 -5.15
N GLN A 189 -3.09 8.87 -5.94
CA GLN A 189 -1.77 8.37 -6.35
C GLN A 189 -0.98 9.42 -7.14
N ILE A 190 -1.63 10.09 -8.09
CA ILE A 190 -0.98 11.15 -8.90
C ILE A 190 -0.55 12.30 -7.99
N ALA A 191 -1.38 12.70 -7.04
CA ALA A 191 -1.04 13.74 -6.06
C ALA A 191 0.17 13.35 -5.19
N ILE A 192 0.31 12.07 -4.82
CA ILE A 192 1.46 11.57 -4.06
C ILE A 192 2.75 11.72 -4.86
N VAL A 193 2.76 11.34 -6.15
CA VAL A 193 3.93 11.51 -7.03
C VAL A 193 4.35 12.97 -7.11
N VAL A 194 3.38 13.88 -7.26
CA VAL A 194 3.63 15.32 -7.26
C VAL A 194 4.19 15.78 -5.91
N LEU A 195 3.65 15.29 -4.79
CA LEU A 195 4.15 15.62 -3.45
C LEU A 195 5.59 15.15 -3.22
N MET A 196 5.96 13.98 -3.73
CA MET A 196 7.34 13.47 -3.65
C MET A 196 8.35 14.34 -4.40
N TYR A 197 7.90 15.02 -5.47
CA TYR A 197 8.76 15.97 -6.18
C TYR A 197 9.12 17.19 -5.31
N PHE A 198 8.16 17.66 -4.49
CA PHE A 198 8.37 18.78 -3.57
C PHE A 198 9.05 18.36 -2.26
N VAL A 199 8.67 17.20 -1.72
CA VAL A 199 9.15 16.67 -0.44
C VAL A 199 9.93 15.39 -0.69
N ARG A 200 11.27 15.49 -0.61
CA ARG A 200 12.20 14.41 -0.94
C ARG A 200 12.57 13.48 0.22
N ASP A 201 11.85 13.60 1.33
CA ASP A 201 11.96 12.73 2.50
C ASP A 201 10.71 11.86 2.62
N TRP A 202 10.88 10.55 2.43
CA TRP A 202 9.76 9.61 2.37
C TRP A 202 8.92 9.56 3.67
N ARG A 203 9.55 9.75 4.83
CA ARG A 203 8.86 9.78 6.14
C ARG A 203 7.95 11.00 6.29
N ILE A 204 8.35 12.15 5.75
CA ILE A 204 7.52 13.37 5.77
C ILE A 204 6.30 13.18 4.87
N VAL A 205 6.49 12.58 3.70
CA VAL A 205 5.39 12.23 2.80
C VAL A 205 4.41 11.27 3.49
N GLN A 206 4.90 10.28 4.24
CA GLN A 206 4.08 9.40 5.06
C GLN A 206 3.28 10.17 6.12
N TYR A 207 3.90 11.06 6.89
CA TYR A 207 3.16 11.86 7.90
C TYR A 207 2.06 12.73 7.29
N ILE A 208 2.33 13.36 6.14
CA ILE A 208 1.34 14.16 5.42
C ILE A 208 0.17 13.27 4.99
N LEU A 209 0.46 12.08 4.46
CA LEU A 209 -0.56 11.12 4.03
C LEU A 209 -1.43 10.67 5.21
N THR A 210 -0.84 10.30 6.33
CA THR A 210 -1.58 9.88 7.53
C THR A 210 -2.46 11.02 8.06
N GLY A 211 -1.95 12.26 8.03
CA GLY A 211 -2.72 13.45 8.37
C GLY A 211 -3.92 13.67 7.45
N MET A 212 -3.73 13.58 6.13
CA MET A 212 -4.82 13.68 5.15
C MET A 212 -5.88 12.60 5.37
N GLN A 213 -5.46 11.35 5.61
CA GLN A 213 -6.34 10.21 5.89
C GLN A 213 -7.17 10.46 7.16
N ALA A 214 -6.55 10.97 8.22
CA ALA A 214 -7.21 11.28 9.48
C ALA A 214 -8.26 12.39 9.34
N VAL A 215 -7.97 13.44 8.56
CA VAL A 215 -8.94 14.52 8.28
C VAL A 215 -10.16 13.98 7.55
N VAL A 216 -9.96 13.16 6.52
CA VAL A 216 -11.06 12.52 5.77
C VAL A 216 -11.88 11.61 6.70
N PHE A 217 -11.23 10.85 7.58
CA PHE A 217 -11.91 10.02 8.57
C PHE A 217 -12.80 10.86 9.51
N VAL A 218 -12.26 11.93 10.10
CA VAL A 218 -13.02 12.83 10.99
C VAL A 218 -14.21 13.46 10.27
N TYR A 219 -14.05 13.85 9.01
CA TYR A 219 -15.14 14.38 8.18
C TYR A 219 -16.23 13.34 7.93
N ILE A 220 -15.87 12.11 7.57
CA ILE A 220 -16.82 11.00 7.37
C ILE A 220 -17.55 10.66 8.67
N CYS A 221 -16.85 10.60 9.80
CA CYS A 221 -17.45 10.39 11.12
C CYS A 221 -18.45 11.50 11.45
N SER A 222 -18.10 12.77 11.19
CA SER A 222 -18.98 13.91 11.41
C SER A 222 -20.24 13.83 10.56
N LEU A 223 -20.11 13.49 9.26
CA LEU A 223 -21.27 13.29 8.38
C LEU A 223 -22.15 12.12 8.80
N LEU A 224 -21.57 11.04 9.32
CA LEU A 224 -22.32 9.89 9.84
C LEU A 224 -23.07 10.24 11.14
N ILE A 225 -22.45 11.03 12.02
CA ILE A 225 -23.10 11.55 13.23
C ILE A 225 -24.25 12.49 12.86
N VAL A 226 -24.03 13.41 11.90
CA VAL A 226 -25.07 14.32 11.40
C VAL A 226 -26.20 13.56 10.73
N SER A 227 -25.91 12.56 9.88
CA SER A 227 -26.93 11.71 9.25
C SER A 227 -27.68 10.87 10.29
N GLY A 228 -26.99 10.36 11.30
CA GLY A 228 -27.59 9.63 12.42
C GLY A 228 -28.51 10.53 13.26
N ALA A 229 -28.05 11.75 13.57
CA ALA A 229 -28.82 12.75 14.30
C ALA A 229 -30.03 13.25 13.49
N LEU A 230 -29.89 13.42 12.17
CA LEU A 230 -30.98 13.81 11.27
C LEU A 230 -32.09 12.74 11.19
N VAL A 231 -31.71 11.46 11.18
CA VAL A 231 -32.66 10.32 11.24
C VAL A 231 -33.37 10.23 12.60
N ILE A 232 -32.73 10.70 13.69
CA ILE A 232 -33.35 10.78 15.02
C ILE A 232 -34.25 12.02 15.16
N LEU A 233 -33.91 13.14 14.48
CA LEU A 233 -34.65 14.40 14.48
C LEU A 233 -35.89 14.39 13.57
N LEU A 234 -35.98 13.48 12.61
CA LEU A 234 -37.19 13.22 11.81
C LEU A 234 -37.87 11.93 12.27
N PRO A 235 -38.72 11.96 13.32
CA PRO A 235 -39.54 10.82 13.71
C PRO A 235 -40.55 10.40 12.63
N GLU A 236 -40.77 11.24 11.60
CA GLU A 236 -41.72 11.03 10.50
C GLU A 236 -41.33 9.88 9.55
N THR A 237 -40.05 9.47 9.52
CA THR A 237 -39.60 8.31 8.73
C THR A 237 -39.39 7.04 9.57
N ARG A 238 -39.65 7.08 10.88
CA ARG A 238 -39.44 5.96 11.79
C ARG A 238 -40.50 4.86 11.66
N ASP A 239 -41.60 5.12 10.95
CA ASP A 239 -42.78 4.23 10.85
C ASP A 239 -43.24 3.97 9.40
N LYS A 240 -42.35 4.19 8.42
CA LYS A 240 -42.57 3.67 7.07
C LYS A 240 -41.45 2.70 6.77
N ASP A 241 -41.76 1.41 6.90
CA ASP A 241 -41.05 0.37 6.18
C ASP A 241 -40.89 0.83 4.73
N LEU A 242 -39.66 0.77 4.23
CA LEU A 242 -39.43 0.87 2.79
C LEU A 242 -40.39 -0.13 2.14
N PRO A 243 -41.33 0.28 1.27
CA PRO A 243 -42.15 -0.71 0.57
C PRO A 243 -41.16 -1.60 -0.18
N ASP A 244 -41.15 -2.89 0.15
CA ASP A 244 -40.32 -3.88 -0.52
C ASP A 244 -40.66 -3.86 -2.00
N SER A 245 -39.91 -3.06 -2.76
CA SER A 245 -40.00 -3.02 -4.21
C SER A 245 -39.71 -4.39 -4.81
N ALA A 246 -39.06 -5.30 -4.07
CA ALA A 246 -38.94 -6.71 -4.44
C ALA A 246 -40.29 -7.44 -4.35
N ASP A 247 -41.02 -7.32 -3.25
CA ASP A 247 -42.32 -8.00 -3.06
C ASP A 247 -43.41 -7.43 -3.98
N PHE A 248 -43.41 -6.11 -4.21
CA PHE A 248 -44.34 -5.49 -5.16
C PHE A 248 -44.05 -5.91 -6.61
N LEU A 249 -42.77 -6.09 -6.98
CA LEU A 249 -42.39 -6.62 -8.29
C LEU A 249 -42.66 -8.12 -8.40
N GLU A 250 -42.47 -8.90 -7.33
CA GLU A 250 -42.75 -10.34 -7.30
C GLU A 250 -44.26 -10.62 -7.35
N ASN A 251 -45.07 -9.81 -6.66
CA ASN A 251 -46.52 -9.93 -6.70
C ASN A 251 -47.06 -9.50 -8.08
N ASN A 252 -46.56 -8.40 -8.66
CA ASN A 252 -46.90 -8.01 -10.03
C ASN A 252 -46.44 -9.04 -11.08
N ARG A 253 -45.26 -9.66 -10.90
CA ARG A 253 -44.76 -10.73 -11.77
C ARG A 253 -45.62 -11.99 -11.65
N SER A 254 -46.05 -12.33 -10.44
CA SER A 254 -46.93 -13.47 -10.17
C SER A 254 -48.33 -13.28 -10.77
N ASP A 255 -48.88 -12.06 -10.66
CA ASP A 255 -50.17 -11.72 -11.26
C ASP A 255 -50.10 -11.66 -12.79
N ALA A 256 -49.04 -11.10 -13.37
CA ALA A 256 -48.81 -11.12 -14.82
C ALA A 256 -48.72 -12.55 -15.36
N THR A 257 -48.08 -13.46 -14.62
CA THR A 257 -47.95 -14.88 -15.01
C THR A 257 -49.29 -15.60 -14.92
N LYS A 258 -50.10 -15.34 -13.87
CA LYS A 258 -51.46 -15.88 -13.74
C LYS A 258 -52.39 -15.36 -14.82
N GLN A 259 -52.29 -14.09 -15.18
CA GLN A 259 -53.15 -13.48 -16.20
C GLN A 259 -52.79 -13.99 -17.60
N SER A 260 -51.50 -14.17 -17.90
CA SER A 260 -51.04 -14.80 -19.15
C SER A 260 -51.50 -16.25 -19.29
N GLY A 261 -51.46 -17.05 -18.20
CA GLY A 261 -51.96 -18.43 -18.22
C GLY A 261 -53.49 -18.52 -18.37
N ARG A 262 -54.23 -17.56 -17.79
CA ARG A 262 -55.70 -17.51 -17.91
C ARG A 262 -56.15 -17.20 -19.34
N VAL A 263 -55.47 -16.28 -20.02
CA VAL A 263 -55.73 -15.94 -21.43
C VAL A 263 -55.39 -17.11 -22.37
N PHE A 264 -54.31 -17.84 -22.10
CA PHE A 264 -53.93 -19.02 -22.89
C PHE A 264 -54.96 -20.15 -22.74
N ASN A 265 -55.44 -20.43 -21.52
CA ASN A 265 -56.47 -21.43 -21.27
C ASN A 265 -57.84 -21.05 -21.88
N THR A 266 -58.18 -19.75 -21.91
CA THR A 266 -59.39 -19.28 -22.61
C THR A 266 -59.25 -19.39 -24.14
N ALA A 267 -58.06 -19.17 -24.69
CA ALA A 267 -57.80 -19.37 -26.13
C ALA A 267 -57.81 -20.86 -26.52
N GLU A 268 -57.30 -21.74 -25.67
CA GLU A 268 -57.31 -23.20 -25.88
C GLU A 268 -58.74 -23.76 -25.82
N ASN A 269 -59.54 -23.37 -24.83
CA ASN A 269 -60.94 -23.78 -24.74
C ASN A 269 -61.80 -23.27 -25.91
N ASN A 270 -61.55 -22.05 -26.38
CA ASN A 270 -62.27 -21.49 -27.54
C ASN A 270 -61.78 -22.08 -28.87
N GLY A 271 -60.54 -22.59 -28.95
CA GLY A 271 -60.02 -23.31 -30.11
C GLY A 271 -60.54 -24.76 -30.20
N ILE A 272 -60.77 -25.40 -29.06
CA ILE A 272 -61.35 -26.75 -28.99
C ILE A 272 -62.86 -26.73 -29.34
N GLU A 273 -63.58 -25.63 -29.08
CA GLU A 273 -64.99 -25.47 -29.50
C GLU A 273 -65.14 -25.27 -31.02
N ALA A 274 -64.12 -24.74 -31.71
CA ALA A 274 -64.14 -24.49 -33.16
C ALA A 274 -63.84 -25.73 -34.04
N THR A 275 -63.50 -26.88 -33.44
CA THR A 275 -63.14 -28.12 -34.15
C THR A 275 -64.18 -29.24 -34.02
N LYS A 276 -65.38 -28.91 -33.54
CA LYS A 276 -66.51 -29.85 -33.43
C LYS A 276 -67.67 -29.43 -34.33
N PHE A 277 -67.42 -29.40 -35.64
CA PHE A 277 -68.41 -29.52 -36.71
C PHE A 277 -67.81 -30.32 -37.87
#